data_AF-A0A8H5PPM6-F1
#
_entry.id   AF-A0A8H5PPM6-F1
#
_cell.length_a   1.000
_cell.length_b   1.000
_cell.length_c   1.000
_cell.angle_alpha   90.00
_cell.angle_beta   90.00
_cell.angle_gamma   90.00
#
_symmetry.space_group_name_H-M   'P 1'
#
loop_
_entity.id
_entity.type
_entity.pdbx_description
1 polymer ?
#
loop_
_entity_poly.entity_id
_entity_poly.type
_entity_poly.pdbx_seq_one_letter_code
_entity_poly.pdbx_strand_id
1 'polypeptide(L)'
;MADSSSSLSSPPTNPQIVGSVEGLLREVVSDIGDITTHLDTINGRLDTLETTVRDHGQHLARIDRRLASLTATTTNLHARALNSSAWALSSALTPLVNPVTGDAIPDFPRTYGEVQRLNGMYMKPYLPVVAFNADFIIAARELGGLLRALNLRGARNAEQKRVDFIRAIGITKLVRR
;
A
#
# COMPACT_ATOMS: atom_id res chain seq x y z
N MET A 1 37.84 -94.83 -21.54
CA MET A 1 37.69 -93.38 -21.81
C MET A 1 36.97 -92.82 -20.60
N ALA A 2 37.71 -92.12 -19.73
CA ALA A 2 37.17 -91.53 -18.51
C ALA A 2 37.05 -90.02 -18.76
N ASP A 3 35.82 -89.54 -18.84
CA ASP A 3 35.54 -88.12 -19.04
C ASP A 3 35.77 -87.38 -17.72
N SER A 4 36.89 -86.64 -17.68
CA SER A 4 37.20 -85.71 -16.60
C SER A 4 36.23 -84.54 -16.63
N SER A 5 35.13 -84.65 -15.90
CA SER A 5 34.27 -83.51 -15.58
C SER A 5 34.96 -82.68 -14.50
N SER A 6 35.67 -81.64 -14.91
CA SER A 6 36.24 -80.63 -14.00
C SER A 6 35.09 -79.88 -13.32
N SER A 7 34.74 -80.27 -12.10
CA SER A 7 33.85 -79.49 -11.24
C SER A 7 34.54 -78.17 -10.89
N LEU A 8 34.22 -77.12 -11.63
CA LEU A 8 34.54 -75.74 -11.26
C LEU A 8 33.79 -75.44 -9.96
N SER A 9 34.46 -75.67 -8.83
CA SER A 9 33.98 -75.25 -7.51
C SER A 9 33.88 -73.74 -7.51
N SER A 10 32.67 -73.21 -7.34
CA SER A 10 32.47 -71.78 -7.12
C SER A 10 33.37 -71.30 -5.98
N PRO A 11 33.96 -70.09 -6.07
CA PRO A 11 34.77 -69.56 -4.98
C PRO A 11 33.93 -69.49 -3.70
N PRO A 12 34.51 -69.74 -2.52
CA PRO A 12 33.77 -69.64 -1.27
C PRO A 12 33.30 -68.19 -1.07
N THR A 13 31.97 -67.98 -1.09
CA THR A 13 31.35 -66.71 -0.73
C THR A 13 31.66 -66.41 0.73
N ASN A 14 32.30 -65.28 1.03
CA ASN A 14 32.58 -64.87 2.41
C ASN A 14 31.32 -64.24 3.03
N PRO A 15 30.60 -64.93 3.93
CA PRO A 15 29.30 -64.49 4.42
C PRO A 15 29.38 -63.20 5.27
N GLN A 16 30.53 -62.90 5.85
CA GLN A 16 30.77 -61.66 6.60
C GLN A 16 30.73 -60.42 5.69
N ILE A 17 31.31 -60.52 4.49
CA ILE A 17 31.34 -59.43 3.52
C ILE A 17 29.94 -59.16 2.98
N VAL A 18 29.18 -60.23 2.70
CA VAL A 18 27.79 -60.13 2.21
C VAL A 18 26.92 -59.42 3.25
N GLY A 19 27.01 -59.81 4.53
CA GLY A 19 26.24 -59.17 5.60
C GLY A 19 26.59 -57.70 5.82
N SER A 20 27.88 -57.33 5.73
CA SER A 20 28.29 -55.92 5.84
C SER A 20 27.79 -55.07 4.68
N VAL A 21 27.82 -55.58 3.45
CA VAL A 21 27.32 -54.87 2.27
C VAL A 21 25.79 -54.71 2.33
N GLU A 22 25.07 -55.74 2.76
CA GLU A 22 23.61 -55.66 2.95
C GLU A 22 23.22 -54.65 4.04
N GLY A 23 23.99 -54.58 5.12
CA GLY A 23 23.81 -53.59 6.18
C GLY A 23 23.97 -52.15 5.67
N LEU A 24 25.07 -51.87 4.97
CA LEU A 24 25.34 -50.57 4.35
C LEU A 24 24.26 -50.19 3.32
N LEU A 25 23.80 -51.15 2.50
CA LEU A 25 22.73 -50.89 1.54
C LEU A 25 21.42 -50.51 2.22
N ARG A 26 21.06 -51.17 3.33
CA ARG A 26 19.86 -50.83 4.10
C ARG A 26 19.95 -49.43 4.71
N GLU A 27 21.12 -49.08 5.24
CA GLU A 27 21.37 -47.74 5.79
C GLU A 27 21.24 -46.66 4.71
N VAL A 28 21.91 -46.85 3.57
CA VAL A 28 21.81 -45.91 2.42
C VAL A 28 20.37 -45.77 1.92
N VAL A 29 19.61 -46.87 1.85
CA VAL A 29 18.19 -46.80 1.45
C VAL A 29 17.35 -46.02 2.47
N SER A 30 17.64 -46.18 3.76
CA SER A 30 16.98 -45.41 4.82
C SER A 30 17.28 -43.92 4.68
N ASP A 31 18.57 -43.56 4.54
CA ASP A 31 19.00 -42.17 4.41
C ASP A 31 18.40 -41.50 3.17
N ILE A 32 18.31 -42.22 2.04
CA ILE A 32 17.64 -41.72 0.83
C ILE A 32 16.15 -41.45 1.09
N GLY A 33 15.48 -42.32 1.84
CA GLY A 33 14.08 -42.11 2.24
C GLY A 33 13.90 -40.84 3.08
N ASP A 34 14.79 -40.62 4.04
CA ASP A 34 14.78 -39.43 4.89
C ASP A 34 15.06 -38.15 4.10
N ILE A 35 16.05 -38.19 3.21
CA ILE A 35 16.36 -37.07 2.29
C ILE A 35 15.15 -36.74 1.42
N THR A 36 14.47 -37.74 0.86
CA THR A 36 13.28 -37.55 0.03
C THR A 36 12.18 -36.83 0.80
N THR A 37 11.89 -37.29 2.02
CA THR A 37 10.88 -36.68 2.90
C THR A 37 11.24 -35.24 3.26
N HIS A 38 12.53 -34.97 3.49
CA HIS A 38 13.02 -33.63 3.79
C HIS A 38 12.87 -32.68 2.60
N LEU A 39 13.17 -33.14 1.39
CA LEU A 39 13.01 -32.37 0.16
C LEU A 39 11.54 -32.04 -0.11
N ASP A 40 10.62 -32.99 0.09
CA ASP A 40 9.18 -32.74 -0.05
C ASP A 40 8.70 -31.67 0.94
N THR A 41 9.20 -31.73 2.18
CA THR A 41 8.91 -30.71 3.19
C THR A 41 9.43 -29.33 2.78
N ILE A 42 10.65 -29.25 2.22
CA ILE A 42 11.21 -27.98 1.73
C ILE A 42 10.38 -27.44 0.56
N ASN A 43 10.00 -28.29 -0.40
CA ASN A 43 9.19 -27.90 -1.55
C ASN A 43 7.85 -27.29 -1.10
N GLY A 44 7.14 -27.93 -0.17
CA GLY A 44 5.88 -27.38 0.35
C GLY A 44 6.06 -26.03 1.08
N ARG A 45 7.20 -25.83 1.76
CA ARG A 45 7.53 -24.53 2.37
C ARG A 45 7.86 -23.47 1.32
N LEU A 46 8.52 -23.83 0.23
CA LEU A 46 8.82 -22.93 -0.88
C LEU A 46 7.53 -22.47 -1.59
N ASP A 47 6.60 -23.39 -1.86
CA ASP A 47 5.30 -23.07 -2.48
C ASP A 47 4.51 -22.06 -1.62
N THR A 48 4.55 -22.25 -0.31
CA THR A 48 3.91 -21.34 0.65
C THR A 48 4.56 -19.96 0.65
N LEU A 49 5.90 -19.91 0.58
CA LEU A 49 6.65 -18.67 0.52
C LEU A 49 6.35 -17.91 -0.78
N GLU A 50 6.34 -18.61 -1.92
CA GLU A 50 6.02 -18.01 -3.23
C GLU A 50 4.63 -17.39 -3.24
N THR A 51 3.64 -18.10 -2.70
CA THR A 51 2.27 -17.60 -2.54
C THR A 51 2.25 -16.31 -1.70
N THR A 52 2.95 -16.30 -0.57
CA THR A 52 3.02 -15.16 0.34
C THR A 52 3.68 -13.95 -0.32
N VAL A 53 4.79 -14.17 -1.05
CA VAL A 53 5.49 -13.10 -1.78
C VAL A 53 4.60 -12.48 -2.86
N ARG A 54 3.86 -13.31 -3.60
CA ARG A 54 2.91 -12.84 -4.61
C ARG A 54 1.79 -11.99 -3.99
N ASP A 55 1.23 -12.42 -2.87
CA ASP A 55 0.18 -11.68 -2.15
C ASP A 55 0.70 -10.34 -1.61
N HIS A 56 1.92 -10.33 -1.05
CA HIS A 56 2.59 -9.08 -0.65
C HIS A 56 2.79 -8.13 -1.84
N GLY A 57 3.20 -8.62 -3.01
CA GLY A 57 3.33 -7.80 -4.21
C GLY A 57 2.02 -7.13 -4.62
N GLN A 58 0.90 -7.87 -4.57
CA GLN A 58 -0.43 -7.31 -4.86
C GLN A 58 -0.85 -6.26 -3.82
N HIS A 59 -0.54 -6.49 -2.55
CA HIS A 59 -0.84 -5.55 -1.47
C HIS A 59 -0.05 -4.24 -1.61
N LEU A 60 1.25 -4.32 -1.94
CA LEU A 60 2.09 -3.15 -2.19
C LEU A 60 1.56 -2.32 -3.37
N ALA A 61 1.21 -2.96 -4.49
CA ALA A 61 0.62 -2.26 -5.63
C ALA A 61 -0.70 -1.54 -5.28
N ARG A 62 -1.48 -2.08 -4.33
CA ARG A 62 -2.69 -1.43 -3.83
C ARG A 62 -2.36 -0.23 -2.94
N ILE A 63 -1.33 -0.33 -2.11
CA ILE A 63 -0.85 0.81 -1.30
C ILE A 63 -0.38 1.93 -2.22
N ASP A 64 0.43 1.65 -3.24
CA ASP A 64 0.97 2.66 -4.15
C ASP A 64 -0.16 3.44 -4.85
N ARG A 65 -1.19 2.74 -5.34
CA ARG A 65 -2.38 3.37 -5.93
C ARG A 65 -3.11 4.28 -4.94
N ARG A 66 -3.24 3.86 -3.67
CA ARG A 66 -3.88 4.67 -2.63
C ARG A 66 -3.03 5.89 -2.27
N LEU A 67 -1.71 5.74 -2.23
CA LEU A 67 -0.79 6.83 -1.95
C LEU A 67 -0.81 7.88 -3.06
N ALA A 68 -0.77 7.46 -4.33
CA ALA A 68 -0.88 8.37 -5.47
C ALA A 68 -2.18 9.19 -5.43
N SER A 69 -3.30 8.53 -5.15
CA SER A 69 -4.60 9.20 -5.02
C SER A 69 -4.67 10.17 -3.83
N LEU A 70 -4.06 9.79 -2.70
CA LEU A 70 -3.97 10.66 -1.52
C LEU A 70 -3.12 11.90 -1.82
N THR A 71 -1.96 11.74 -2.45
CA THR A 71 -1.11 12.85 -2.87
C THR A 71 -1.87 13.82 -3.76
N ALA A 72 -2.57 13.33 -4.79
CA ALA A 72 -3.38 14.18 -5.68
C ALA A 72 -4.51 14.91 -4.91
N THR A 73 -5.14 14.24 -3.96
CA THR A 73 -6.15 14.84 -3.08
C THR A 73 -5.57 15.96 -2.23
N THR A 74 -4.42 15.74 -1.60
CA THR A 74 -3.73 16.75 -0.79
C THR A 74 -3.29 17.96 -1.62
N THR A 75 -2.74 17.73 -2.81
CA THR A 75 -2.40 18.80 -3.76
C THR A 75 -3.63 19.64 -4.11
N ASN A 76 -4.76 18.99 -4.40
CA ASN A 76 -6.02 19.68 -4.71
C ASN A 76 -6.58 20.48 -3.53
N LEU A 77 -6.51 19.93 -2.31
CA LEU A 77 -6.92 20.65 -1.11
C LEU A 77 -6.07 21.92 -0.91
N HIS A 78 -4.75 21.81 -1.11
CA HIS A 78 -3.85 22.94 -1.03
C HIS A 78 -4.15 24.00 -2.10
N ALA A 79 -4.30 23.59 -3.36
CA ALA A 79 -4.66 24.49 -4.45
C ALA A 79 -6.01 25.19 -4.21
N ARG A 80 -7.02 24.47 -3.70
CA ARG A 80 -8.32 25.07 -3.31
C ARG A 80 -8.17 26.11 -2.20
N ALA A 81 -7.36 25.84 -1.18
CA ALA A 81 -7.12 26.77 -0.10
C ALA A 81 -6.40 28.05 -0.57
N LEU A 82 -5.51 27.95 -1.56
CA LEU A 82 -4.92 29.12 -2.19
C LEU A 82 -5.95 29.89 -3.03
N ASN A 83 -6.71 29.16 -3.85
CA ASN A 83 -7.69 29.74 -4.77
C ASN A 83 -8.88 30.40 -4.06
N SER A 84 -9.26 29.95 -2.86
CA SER A 84 -10.36 30.56 -2.10
C SER A 84 -10.06 31.99 -1.64
N SER A 85 -8.78 32.38 -1.64
CA SER A 85 -8.37 33.77 -1.37
C SER A 85 -8.36 34.67 -2.61
N ALA A 86 -8.65 34.13 -3.81
CA ALA A 86 -8.68 34.88 -5.05
C ALA A 86 -10.00 35.66 -5.20
N TRP A 87 -9.92 36.97 -5.41
CA TRP A 87 -11.10 37.84 -5.54
C TRP A 87 -10.95 38.89 -6.64
N ALA A 88 -9.73 39.26 -7.01
CA ALA A 88 -9.48 40.19 -8.11
C ALA A 88 -9.49 39.43 -9.45
N LEU A 89 -9.96 40.07 -10.52
CA LEU A 89 -9.97 39.46 -11.86
C LEU A 89 -8.59 38.95 -12.31
N SER A 90 -7.53 39.63 -11.87
CA SER A 90 -6.13 39.27 -12.14
C SER A 90 -5.52 38.31 -11.13
N SER A 91 -6.24 37.89 -10.08
CA SER A 91 -5.75 36.92 -9.10
C SER A 91 -5.41 35.62 -9.83
N ALA A 92 -4.14 35.23 -9.76
CA ALA A 92 -3.67 33.96 -10.31
C ALA A 92 -4.27 32.79 -9.53
N LEU A 93 -4.62 31.72 -10.25
CA LEU A 93 -5.13 30.49 -9.66
C LEU A 93 -4.11 29.37 -9.79
N THR A 94 -4.00 28.57 -8.73
CA THR A 94 -3.24 27.33 -8.72
C THR A 94 -4.07 26.23 -9.37
N PRO A 95 -3.56 25.51 -10.37
CA PRO A 95 -4.30 24.45 -11.04
C PRO A 95 -4.54 23.26 -10.12
N LEU A 96 -5.72 22.65 -10.29
CA LEU A 96 -6.00 21.33 -9.72
C LEU A 96 -5.35 20.24 -10.58
N VAL A 97 -5.12 19.10 -9.95
CA VAL A 97 -4.62 17.87 -10.57
C VAL A 97 -5.69 16.78 -10.60
N ASN A 98 -5.57 15.83 -11.52
CA ASN A 98 -6.43 14.67 -11.63
C ASN A 98 -6.20 13.73 -10.41
N PRO A 99 -7.24 13.31 -9.68
CA PRO A 99 -7.10 12.47 -8.50
C PRO A 99 -6.65 11.02 -8.78
N VAL A 100 -6.68 10.60 -10.05
CA VAL A 100 -6.28 9.26 -10.50
C VAL A 100 -4.88 9.28 -11.09
N THR A 101 -4.56 10.27 -11.94
CA THR A 101 -3.26 10.32 -12.64
C THR A 101 -2.24 11.25 -11.99
N GLY A 102 -2.69 12.21 -11.17
CA GLY A 102 -1.83 13.23 -10.58
C GLY A 102 -1.45 14.36 -11.54
N ASP A 103 -1.83 14.28 -12.81
CA ASP A 103 -1.51 15.30 -13.81
C ASP A 103 -2.34 16.57 -13.63
N ALA A 104 -1.80 17.71 -14.03
CA ALA A 104 -2.56 18.96 -14.07
C ALA A 104 -3.81 18.81 -14.95
N ILE A 105 -4.93 19.37 -14.49
CA ILE A 105 -6.15 19.41 -15.30
C ILE A 105 -5.91 20.31 -16.52
N PRO A 106 -6.11 19.80 -17.75
CA PRO A 106 -5.97 20.60 -18.96
C PRO A 106 -6.90 21.80 -18.94
N ASP A 107 -6.42 22.93 -19.49
CA ASP A 107 -7.18 24.17 -19.64
C ASP A 107 -7.78 24.72 -18.33
N PHE A 108 -7.16 24.39 -17.19
CA PHE A 108 -7.57 24.95 -15.91
C PHE A 108 -7.43 26.49 -15.92
N PRO A 109 -8.44 27.24 -15.46
CA PRO A 109 -8.41 28.70 -15.45
C PRO A 109 -7.18 29.25 -14.73
N ARG A 110 -6.42 30.12 -15.39
CA ARG A 110 -5.19 30.71 -14.85
C ARG A 110 -5.47 31.86 -13.91
N THR A 111 -6.64 32.49 -14.05
CA THR A 111 -7.03 33.66 -13.28
C THR A 111 -8.49 33.59 -12.86
N TYR A 112 -8.81 34.27 -11.76
CA TYR A 112 -10.19 34.37 -11.29
C TYR A 112 -11.12 35.05 -12.32
N GLY A 113 -10.60 35.99 -13.13
CA GLY A 113 -11.34 36.60 -14.23
C GLY A 113 -11.72 35.60 -15.33
N GLU A 114 -10.89 34.59 -15.62
CA GLU A 114 -11.26 33.49 -16.53
C GLU A 114 -12.42 32.67 -15.97
N VAL A 115 -12.40 32.37 -14.66
CA VAL A 115 -13.51 31.69 -13.98
C VAL A 115 -14.81 32.48 -14.10
N GLN A 116 -14.76 33.81 -13.89
CA GLN A 116 -15.95 34.65 -14.03
C GLN A 116 -16.51 34.68 -15.45
N ARG A 117 -15.63 34.69 -16.47
CA ARG A 117 -16.03 34.59 -17.88
C ARG A 117 -16.68 33.25 -18.20
N LEU A 118 -16.14 32.14 -17.69
CA LEU A 118 -16.72 30.80 -17.85
C LEU A 118 -18.09 30.68 -17.17
N ASN A 119 -18.27 31.32 -16.01
CA ASN A 119 -19.55 31.35 -15.29
C ASN A 119 -20.58 32.32 -15.91
N GLY A 120 -20.29 32.94 -17.05
CA GLY A 120 -21.22 33.85 -17.74
C GLY A 120 -21.46 35.18 -17.03
N MET A 121 -20.68 35.52 -15.99
CA MET A 121 -20.80 36.81 -15.29
C MET A 121 -19.98 37.88 -16.02
N TYR A 122 -20.59 38.53 -17.00
CA TYR A 122 -20.33 39.95 -17.24
C TYR A 122 -20.84 40.72 -16.01
N MET A 123 -19.97 41.04 -15.05
CA MET A 123 -20.32 41.98 -13.98
C MET A 123 -20.55 43.37 -14.59
N LYS A 124 -21.82 43.79 -14.65
CA LYS A 124 -22.17 45.22 -14.56
C LYS A 124 -21.54 45.78 -13.28
N PRO A 125 -20.87 46.94 -13.31
CA PRO A 125 -20.26 47.50 -12.12
C PRO A 125 -21.37 47.91 -11.13
N TYR A 126 -21.09 47.72 -9.85
CA TYR A 126 -21.91 48.08 -8.68
C TYR A 126 -23.02 47.08 -8.28
N LEU A 127 -22.72 46.23 -7.30
CA LEU A 127 -23.48 46.06 -6.03
C LEU A 127 -22.81 44.96 -5.16
N PRO A 128 -22.65 45.16 -3.83
CA PRO A 128 -22.16 44.12 -2.94
C PRO A 128 -23.33 43.19 -2.57
N VAL A 129 -23.52 42.12 -3.35
CA VAL A 129 -24.42 41.04 -2.94
C VAL A 129 -23.61 40.04 -2.14
N VAL A 130 -24.05 39.84 -0.91
CA VAL A 130 -23.49 38.92 0.08
C VAL A 130 -23.53 37.50 -0.50
N ALA A 131 -22.43 37.08 -1.13
CA ALA A 131 -22.22 35.70 -1.51
C ALA A 131 -21.92 34.91 -0.22
N PHE A 132 -22.94 34.31 0.38
CA PHE A 132 -22.74 33.29 1.42
C PHE A 132 -22.21 32.01 0.75
N ASN A 133 -20.91 32.06 0.49
CA ASN A 133 -19.88 31.04 0.29
C ASN A 133 -20.34 29.56 0.22
N ALA A 134 -20.38 29.00 -0.99
CA ALA A 134 -20.30 27.56 -1.21
C ALA A 134 -19.06 26.94 -0.52
N ASP A 135 -18.00 27.73 -0.34
CA ASP A 135 -16.78 27.35 0.38
C ASP A 135 -17.02 27.08 1.88
N PHE A 136 -17.98 27.75 2.52
CA PHE A 136 -18.33 27.46 3.91
C PHE A 136 -19.01 26.09 4.04
N ILE A 137 -19.84 25.72 3.05
CA ILE A 137 -20.55 24.43 3.03
C ILE A 137 -19.57 23.28 2.75
N ILE A 138 -18.61 23.48 1.83
CA ILE A 138 -17.58 22.48 1.51
C ILE A 138 -16.61 22.32 2.69
N ALA A 139 -16.12 23.42 3.27
CA ALA A 139 -15.25 23.38 4.44
C ALA A 139 -15.95 22.73 5.65
N ALA A 140 -17.23 23.02 5.89
CA ALA A 140 -17.98 22.38 6.97
C ALA A 140 -18.18 20.86 6.75
N ARG A 141 -18.34 20.43 5.50
CA ARG A 141 -18.51 19.01 5.14
C ARG A 141 -17.19 18.23 5.28
N GLU A 142 -16.08 18.81 4.85
CA GLU A 142 -14.75 18.20 4.99
C GLU A 142 -14.29 18.18 6.46
N LEU A 143 -14.52 19.27 7.21
CA LEU A 143 -14.30 19.30 8.66
C LEU A 143 -15.15 18.24 9.37
N GLY A 144 -16.41 18.07 8.97
CA GLY A 144 -17.28 17.02 9.50
C GLY A 144 -16.83 15.59 9.16
N GLY A 145 -16.17 15.39 8.03
CA GLY A 145 -15.52 14.12 7.66
C GLY A 145 -14.29 13.82 8.52
N LEU A 146 -13.41 14.81 8.67
CA LEU A 146 -12.19 14.72 9.48
C LEU A 146 -12.50 14.47 10.96
N LEU A 147 -13.48 15.19 11.52
CA LEU A 147 -13.91 14.99 12.91
C LEU A 147 -14.53 13.61 13.16
N ARG A 148 -15.14 12.99 12.15
CA ARG A 148 -15.61 11.59 12.21
C ARG A 148 -14.45 10.60 12.17
N ALA A 149 -13.49 10.80 11.27
CA ALA A 149 -12.31 9.95 11.16
C ALA A 149 -11.46 9.96 12.44
N LEU A 150 -11.43 11.08 13.16
CA LEU A 150 -10.73 11.24 14.43
C LEU A 150 -11.59 10.92 15.66
N ASN A 151 -12.84 10.47 15.49
CA ASN A 151 -13.81 10.19 16.56
C ASN A 151 -14.08 11.37 17.53
N LEU A 152 -13.95 12.62 17.05
CA LEU A 152 -14.00 13.85 17.86
C LEU A 152 -15.41 14.49 17.90
N ARG A 153 -16.44 13.78 17.44
CA ARG A 153 -17.79 14.33 17.25
C ARG A 153 -18.49 14.70 18.57
N GLY A 154 -18.04 14.17 19.72
CA GLY A 154 -18.68 14.34 21.03
C GLY A 154 -18.16 15.48 21.91
N ALA A 155 -17.13 16.22 21.50
CA ALA A 155 -16.54 17.26 22.32
C ALA A 155 -17.45 18.52 22.41
N ARG A 156 -17.88 18.85 23.63
CA ARG A 156 -18.91 19.88 23.89
C ARG A 156 -18.41 21.32 23.82
N ASN A 157 -17.09 21.55 23.82
CA ASN A 157 -16.51 22.89 23.73
C ASN A 157 -15.23 22.92 22.87
N ALA A 158 -14.81 24.13 22.48
CA ALA A 158 -13.70 24.35 21.56
C ALA A 158 -12.35 23.89 22.12
N GLU A 159 -12.14 24.01 23.43
CA GLU A 159 -10.88 23.62 24.06
C GLU A 159 -10.70 22.10 24.10
N GLN A 160 -11.78 21.35 24.36
CA GLN A 160 -11.76 19.89 24.32
C GLN A 160 -11.45 19.39 22.90
N LYS A 161 -12.07 20.00 21.87
CA LYS A 161 -11.77 19.68 20.46
C LYS A 161 -10.31 19.92 20.12
N ARG A 162 -9.72 21.01 20.62
CA ARG A 162 -8.32 21.36 20.39
C ARG A 162 -7.36 20.37 21.06
N VAL A 163 -7.63 19.99 22.31
CA VAL A 163 -6.81 19.01 23.06
C VAL A 163 -6.87 17.63 22.40
N ASP A 164 -8.07 17.18 22.01
CA ASP A 164 -8.24 15.87 21.40
C ASP A 164 -7.65 15.81 19.99
N PHE A 165 -7.73 16.91 19.23
CA PHE A 165 -7.05 17.05 17.94
C PHE A 165 -5.53 16.93 18.09
N ILE A 166 -4.93 17.67 19.03
CA ILE A 166 -3.49 17.62 19.33
C ILE A 166 -3.05 16.20 19.74
N ARG A 167 -3.88 15.50 20.54
CA ARG A 167 -3.65 14.11 20.92
C ARG A 167 -3.71 13.16 19.72
N ALA A 168 -4.70 13.34 18.82
CA ALA A 168 -4.91 12.48 17.66
C ALA A 168 -3.83 12.61 16.59
N ILE A 169 -3.21 13.79 16.46
CA ILE A 169 -2.08 14.03 15.54
C ILE A 169 -0.71 13.77 16.19
N GLY A 170 -0.67 13.27 17.43
CA GLY A 170 0.56 12.83 18.10
C GLY A 170 1.50 13.95 18.56
N ILE A 171 1.06 15.21 18.56
CA ILE A 171 1.86 16.34 19.08
C ILE A 171 1.70 16.39 20.60
N THR A 172 2.37 15.50 21.32
CA THR A 172 2.53 15.70 22.76
C THR A 172 3.43 16.91 22.95
N LYS A 173 2.88 17.97 23.58
CA LYS A 173 3.65 19.15 23.96
C LYS A 173 4.89 18.73 24.74
N LEU A 174 6.05 18.89 24.12
CA LEU A 174 7.34 18.98 24.80
C LEU A 174 7.36 20.32 25.55
N VAL A 175 6.71 20.39 26.71
CA VAL A 175 6.93 21.47 27.67
C VAL A 175 7.68 20.85 28.84
N ARG A 176 9.01 20.90 28.74
CA ARG A 176 9.93 20.76 29.86
C ARG A 176 10.27 22.18 30.30
N ARG A 177 9.76 22.61 31.45
CA ARG A 177 10.43 23.45 32.45
C ARG A 177 9.60 23.42 33.71
#